data_AF-A0A847M9P5-F1
#
_entry.id   AF-A0A847M9P5-F1
#
_cell.length_a   1.000
_cell.length_b   1.000
_cell.length_c   1.000
_cell.angle_alpha   90.00
_cell.angle_beta   90.00
_cell.angle_gamma   90.00
#
_symmetry.space_group_name_H-M   'P 1'
#
loop_
_entity.id
_entity.type
_entity.pdbx_description
1 polymer ?
#
loop_
_entity_poly.entity_id
_entity_poly.type
_entity_poly.pdbx_seq_one_letter_code
_entity_poly.pdbx_strand_id
1 'polypeptide(L)'
;MRIRDTMPFADELLAPTYEESFRREEVTAGTCEVMVDDTWAVSIRGTEELLQIAANYLTSFLSQSMGCDVSDSSAGKSLVLEVDTT
;
A
#
# COMPACT_ATOMS: atom_id res chain seq x y z
N MET A 1 -24.60 -20.19 -0.48
CA MET A 1 -23.91 -20.32 0.81
C MET A 1 -23.22 -18.99 1.06
N ARG A 2 -23.54 -18.25 2.13
CA ARG A 2 -22.96 -16.91 2.36
C ARG A 2 -21.68 -17.08 3.18
N ILE A 3 -20.62 -16.31 2.85
CA ILE A 3 -19.30 -16.35 3.52
C ILE A 3 -19.41 -16.23 5.06
N ARG A 4 -20.42 -15.48 5.55
CA ARG A 4 -20.71 -15.29 6.97
C ARG A 4 -21.06 -16.59 7.72
N ASP A 5 -21.59 -17.59 7.02
CA ASP A 5 -22.03 -18.84 7.63
C ASP A 5 -20.88 -19.83 7.90
N THR A 6 -19.68 -19.56 7.36
CA THR A 6 -18.54 -20.50 7.36
C THR A 6 -17.30 -20.01 8.08
N MET A 7 -17.26 -18.75 8.51
CA MET A 7 -16.12 -18.18 9.23
C MET A 7 -16.58 -17.42 10.48
N PRO A 8 -16.12 -17.83 11.68
CA PRO A 8 -16.56 -17.23 12.94
C PRO A 8 -16.16 -15.76 13.14
N PHE A 9 -15.28 -15.20 12.30
CA PHE A 9 -14.81 -13.81 12.34
C PHE A 9 -15.24 -12.98 11.11
N ALA A 10 -16.19 -13.49 10.31
CA ALA A 10 -16.58 -12.85 9.07
C ALA A 10 -17.21 -11.47 9.29
N ASP A 11 -17.97 -11.27 10.37
CA ASP A 11 -18.59 -9.97 10.65
C ASP A 11 -17.57 -8.94 11.15
N GLU A 12 -16.43 -9.36 11.72
CA GLU A 12 -15.34 -8.47 12.15
C GLU A 12 -14.46 -8.04 10.97
N LEU A 13 -14.26 -8.93 9.99
CA LEU A 13 -13.54 -8.64 8.74
C LEU A 13 -14.38 -7.82 7.75
N LEU A 14 -15.72 -7.90 7.84
CA LEU A 14 -16.66 -7.29 6.88
C LEU A 14 -17.44 -6.11 7.48
N ALA A 15 -17.21 -5.74 8.74
CA ALA A 15 -17.75 -4.52 9.32
C ALA A 15 -17.07 -3.28 8.72
N PRO A 16 -17.82 -2.22 8.37
CA PRO A 16 -17.24 -1.03 7.75
C PRO A 16 -16.75 -0.08 8.84
N THR A 17 -15.60 -0.32 9.47
CA THR A 17 -15.14 0.61 10.51
C THR A 17 -13.63 0.57 10.70
N TYR A 18 -12.86 1.23 9.84
CA TYR A 18 -11.84 2.17 10.32
C TYR A 18 -11.72 3.29 9.29
N GLU A 19 -12.17 4.51 9.66
CA GLU A 19 -11.76 5.77 9.03
C GLU A 19 -10.31 6.14 9.39
N GLU A 20 -9.68 5.38 10.30
CA GLU A 20 -8.34 5.64 10.80
C GLU A 20 -7.33 4.63 10.27
N SER A 21 -6.20 5.14 9.78
CA SER A 21 -5.04 4.34 9.45
C SER A 21 -4.56 3.52 10.63
N PHE A 22 -4.26 2.24 10.40
CA PHE A 22 -3.69 1.30 11.39
C PHE A 22 -2.24 1.61 11.82
N ARG A 23 -1.78 2.86 11.73
CA ARG A 23 -0.44 3.24 12.19
C ARG A 23 -0.49 3.44 13.70
N ARG A 24 -0.19 2.39 14.47
CA ARG A 24 0.09 2.52 15.90
C ARG A 24 1.33 3.41 16.08
N GLU A 25 1.26 4.43 16.93
CA GLU A 25 2.26 5.52 17.08
C GLU A 25 3.70 5.08 17.39
N GLU A 26 3.97 3.80 17.61
CA GLU A 26 5.28 3.29 18.06
C GLU A 26 5.75 2.04 17.29
N VAL A 27 5.07 1.69 16.19
CA VAL A 27 5.49 0.55 15.36
C VAL A 27 6.72 0.95 14.55
N THR A 28 7.83 0.30 14.88
CA THR A 28 9.08 0.36 14.11
C THR A 28 9.15 -0.86 13.21
N ALA A 29 9.71 -0.69 12.01
CA ALA A 29 9.99 -1.80 11.11
C ALA A 29 10.85 -2.85 11.82
N GLY A 30 10.42 -4.10 11.77
CA GLY A 30 11.17 -5.25 12.25
C GLY A 30 12.44 -5.50 11.42
N THR A 31 13.17 -6.56 11.77
CA THR A 31 14.33 -6.97 10.98
C THR A 31 13.90 -7.32 9.56
N CYS A 32 14.51 -6.69 8.56
CA CYS A 32 14.18 -6.80 7.13
C CYS A 32 12.89 -6.10 6.67
N GLU A 33 12.23 -5.33 7.53
CA GLU A 33 11.13 -4.45 7.11
C GLU A 33 11.65 -3.05 6.79
N VAL A 34 10.90 -2.32 5.97
CA VAL A 34 11.25 -0.97 5.52
C VAL A 34 10.08 -0.05 5.81
N MET A 35 10.35 1.05 6.52
CA MET A 35 9.39 2.15 6.65
C MET A 35 9.44 3.00 5.40
N VAL A 36 8.27 3.19 4.78
CA VAL A 36 8.07 4.10 3.65
C VAL A 36 7.68 5.47 4.20
N ASP A 37 8.36 6.50 3.71
CA ASP A 37 8.20 7.91 4.08
C ASP A 37 8.41 8.79 2.82
N ASP A 38 8.46 10.11 2.99
CA ASP A 38 8.64 11.08 1.90
C ASP A 38 10.00 10.98 1.18
N THR A 39 10.89 10.07 1.60
CA THR A 39 12.16 9.81 0.90
C THR A 39 12.04 8.73 -0.18
N TRP A 40 10.85 8.17 -0.35
CA TRP A 40 10.53 7.16 -1.36
C TRP A 40 9.70 7.71 -2.52
N ALA A 41 9.93 7.19 -3.72
CA ALA A 41 9.13 7.46 -4.90
C ALA A 41 8.58 6.17 -5.52
N VAL A 42 7.32 6.17 -5.97
CA VAL A 42 6.79 5.07 -6.80
C VAL A 42 7.26 5.26 -8.24
N SER A 43 7.89 4.23 -8.81
CA SER A 43 8.27 4.20 -10.22
C SER A 43 7.76 2.94 -10.89
N ILE A 44 7.57 3.00 -12.21
CA ILE A 44 7.15 1.87 -13.02
C ILE A 44 8.29 1.42 -13.92
N ARG A 45 8.44 0.11 -14.10
CA ARG A 45 9.32 -0.49 -15.10
C ARG A 45 8.44 -1.23 -16.10
N GLY A 46 8.05 -0.51 -17.14
CA GLY A 46 7.17 -1.00 -18.20
C GLY A 46 6.35 0.11 -18.82
N THR A 47 5.53 -0.25 -19.81
CA THR A 47 4.61 0.68 -20.50
C THR A 47 3.15 0.19 -20.45
N GLU A 48 2.90 -0.89 -19.73
CA GLU A 48 1.59 -1.48 -19.56
C GLU A 48 0.68 -0.54 -18.77
N GLU A 49 -0.53 -0.32 -19.27
CA GLU A 49 -1.52 0.54 -18.62
C GLU A 49 -1.82 0.08 -17.18
N LEU A 50 -1.77 -1.23 -16.94
CA LEU A 50 -1.98 -1.82 -15.61
C LEU A 50 -0.95 -1.31 -14.59
N LEU A 51 0.30 -1.08 -14.99
CA LEU A 51 1.35 -0.60 -14.10
C LEU A 51 1.11 0.86 -13.72
N GLN A 52 0.65 1.67 -14.67
CA GLN A 52 0.28 3.05 -14.39
C GLN A 52 -0.92 3.13 -13.43
N ILE A 53 -1.93 2.28 -13.64
CA ILE A 53 -3.08 2.19 -12.76
C ILE A 53 -2.65 1.74 -11.35
N ALA A 54 -1.82 0.69 -11.26
CA ALA A 54 -1.30 0.20 -9.99
C ALA A 54 -0.45 1.26 -9.25
N ALA A 55 0.39 1.99 -9.98
CA ALA A 55 1.18 3.09 -9.42
C ALA A 55 0.28 4.19 -8.83
N ASN A 56 -0.76 4.59 -9.56
CA ASN A 56 -1.69 5.62 -9.09
C ASN A 56 -2.46 5.19 -7.84
N TYR A 57 -2.93 3.93 -7.80
CA TYR A 57 -3.59 3.38 -6.61
C TYR A 57 -2.63 3.28 -5.42
N LEU A 58 -1.40 2.81 -5.64
CA LEU A 58 -0.40 2.69 -4.59
C LEU A 58 -0.03 4.04 -4.00
N THR A 59 0.25 5.05 -4.84
CA THR A 59 0.56 6.42 -4.39
C THR A 59 -0.61 7.01 -3.60
N SER A 60 -1.84 6.85 -4.08
CA SER A 60 -3.04 7.33 -3.38
C SER A 60 -3.22 6.64 -2.04
N PHE A 61 -3.01 5.33 -1.99
CA PHE A 61 -3.11 4.55 -0.75
C PHE A 61 -2.05 4.98 0.27
N LEU A 62 -0.79 5.15 -0.14
CA LEU A 62 0.30 5.54 0.76
C LEU A 62 0.09 6.96 1.30
N SER A 63 -0.37 7.88 0.46
CA SER A 63 -0.73 9.24 0.87
C SER A 63 -1.87 9.26 1.89
N GLN A 64 -2.96 8.53 1.64
CA GLN A 64 -4.09 8.46 2.57
C GLN A 64 -3.76 7.72 3.86
N SER A 65 -2.98 6.64 3.75
CA SER A 65 -2.72 5.73 4.87
C SER A 65 -1.60 6.22 5.78
N MET A 66 -0.56 6.83 5.22
CA MET A 66 0.64 7.21 5.97
C MET A 66 0.91 8.71 5.96
N GLY A 67 0.13 9.49 5.20
CA GLY A 67 0.34 10.93 5.06
C GLY A 67 1.60 11.28 4.28
N CYS A 68 2.23 10.32 3.58
CA CYS A 68 3.46 10.55 2.84
C CYS A 68 3.21 10.80 1.35
N ASP A 69 3.98 11.70 0.76
CA ASP A 69 3.93 11.97 -0.67
C ASP A 69 5.06 11.22 -1.38
N VAL A 70 4.70 10.12 -2.04
CA VAL A 70 5.62 9.27 -2.80
C VAL A 70 5.51 9.48 -4.32
N SER A 71 4.87 10.57 -4.75
CA SER A 71 4.73 10.93 -6.16
C SER A 71 5.97 11.65 -6.72
N ASP A 72 6.83 12.16 -5.84
CA ASP A 72 8.01 12.91 -6.25
C ASP A 72 9.16 12.00 -6.71
N SER A 73 9.38 11.98 -8.02
CA SER A 73 10.51 11.28 -8.67
C SER A 73 11.90 11.76 -8.24
N SER A 74 12.02 12.86 -7.49
CA SER A 74 13.29 13.35 -6.95
C SER A 74 13.78 12.62 -5.69
N ALA A 75 12.95 11.73 -5.14
CA ALA A 75 13.27 10.99 -3.93
C ALA A 75 14.46 10.02 -4.11
N GLY A 76 15.26 9.86 -3.06
CA GLY A 76 16.50 9.06 -3.10
C GLY A 76 16.30 7.55 -3.16
N LYS A 77 15.08 7.06 -2.90
CA LYS A 77 14.72 5.63 -2.92
C LYS A 77 13.49 5.41 -3.78
N SER A 78 13.33 4.22 -4.36
CA SER A 78 12.18 3.94 -5.22
C SER A 78 11.53 2.58 -4.97
N LEU A 79 10.20 2.58 -4.94
CA LEU A 79 9.33 1.41 -5.05
C LEU A 79 9.06 1.16 -6.53
N VAL A 80 9.70 0.15 -7.12
CA VAL A 80 9.56 -0.16 -8.54
C VAL A 80 8.44 -1.18 -8.74
N LEU A 81 7.45 -0.82 -9.55
CA LEU A 81 6.40 -1.72 -10.02
C LEU A 81 6.81 -2.33 -11.36
N GLU A 82 6.84 -3.66 -11.43
CA GLU A 82 7.12 -4.42 -12.64
C GLU A 82 6.13 -5.58 -12.77
N VAL A 83 5.82 -5.96 -14.01
CA VAL A 83 5.02 -7.17 -14.28
C VAL A 83 5.96 -8.36 -14.28
N ASP A 84 5.70 -9.31 -13.39
CA ASP A 84 6.39 -10.60 -13.45
C ASP A 84 5.90 -11.36 -14.70
N THR A 85 6.84 -11.78 -15.53
CA THR A 85 6.57 -12.47 -16.80
C THR A 85 6.95 -13.95 -16.75
N THR A 86 7.24 -14.48 -15.55
CA THR A 86 7.60 -15.89 -15.34
C THR A 86 6.40 -16.83 -15.23
#